data_AF-A0A2G5F9P4-F1
#
_entry.id   AF-A0A2G5F9P4-F1
#
_cell.length_a   1.000
_cell.length_b   1.000
_cell.length_c   1.000
_cell.angle_alpha   90.00
_cell.angle_beta   90.00
_cell.angle_gamma   90.00
#
_symmetry.space_group_name_H-M   'P 1'
#
loop_
_entity.id
_entity.type
_entity.pdbx_description
1 polymer ?
#
loop_
_entity_poly.entity_id
_entity_poly.type
_entity_poly.pdbx_seq_one_letter_code
_entity_poly.pdbx_strand_id
1 'polypeptide(L)'
;MEVSLWLVSVTLAIVLVIKIFIRMYMSAYSSFSQMKWPTGPKKLPIIGNLHQLGGDVLHVALAKLSNVHGSVMTVWIGAWRPTIVVSEIDKAWEVLVNKSSDYAARDMPEITKFASSSWHTIATSDAGTFWQTVRKGLQSGAMAPLNIAAQCQFQERDMKRLIQAITDEAAKKNNILKPLDHTKKNTMRLLSRLIFGQSFDDDKFIESMHYDRAR
;
A
#
# COMPACT_ATOMS: atom_id res chain seq x y z
N MET A 1 -2.62 5.57 -61.35
CA MET A 1 -2.78 4.16 -60.94
C MET A 1 -1.75 3.72 -59.90
N GLU A 2 -0.52 4.24 -59.92
CA GLU A 2 0.52 3.83 -58.96
C GLU A 2 0.25 4.29 -57.51
N VAL A 3 -0.25 5.52 -57.33
CA VAL A 3 -0.58 6.09 -56.01
C VAL A 3 -1.68 5.27 -55.29
N SER A 4 -2.67 4.78 -56.04
CA SER A 4 -3.75 3.94 -55.50
C SER A 4 -3.25 2.55 -55.07
N LEU A 5 -2.26 1.98 -55.77
CA LEU A 5 -1.68 0.69 -55.42
C LEU A 5 -0.83 0.78 -54.14
N TRP A 6 -0.11 1.88 -53.95
CA TRP A 6 0.67 2.13 -52.73
C TRP A 6 -0.21 2.32 -51.49
N LEU A 7 -1.33 3.03 -51.61
CA LEU A 7 -2.28 3.18 -50.49
C LEU A 7 -2.92 1.84 -50.09
N VAL A 8 -3.25 0.99 -51.07
CA VAL A 8 -3.80 -0.34 -50.81
C VAL A 8 -2.75 -1.25 -50.14
N SER A 9 -1.48 -1.19 -50.55
CA SER A 9 -0.42 -2.00 -49.92
C SER A 9 -0.11 -1.55 -48.48
N VAL A 10 -0.09 -0.24 -48.22
CA VAL A 10 0.11 0.32 -46.86
C VAL A 10 -1.05 -0.06 -45.94
N THR A 11 -2.30 0.04 -46.40
CA THR A 11 -3.47 -0.35 -45.59
C THR A 11 -3.48 -1.85 -45.30
N LEU A 12 -3.12 -2.71 -46.27
CA LEU A 12 -2.99 -4.16 -46.05
C LEU A 12 -1.90 -4.49 -45.01
N ALA A 13 -0.75 -3.80 -45.09
CA ALA A 13 0.35 -3.96 -44.15
C ALA A 13 -0.07 -3.56 -42.72
N ILE A 14 -0.77 -2.44 -42.55
CA ILE A 14 -1.30 -2.00 -41.24
C ILE A 14 -2.26 -3.04 -40.66
N VAL A 15 -3.19 -3.56 -41.46
CA VAL A 15 -4.15 -4.59 -41.01
C VAL A 15 -3.44 -5.89 -40.59
N LEU A 16 -2.41 -6.30 -41.35
CA LEU A 16 -1.58 -7.46 -41.00
C LEU A 16 -0.84 -7.25 -39.68
N VAL A 17 -0.23 -6.09 -39.49
CA VAL A 17 0.46 -5.72 -38.25
C VAL A 17 -0.52 -5.74 -37.07
N ILE A 18 -1.70 -5.12 -37.21
CA ILE A 18 -2.75 -5.15 -36.18
C ILE A 18 -3.18 -6.59 -35.87
N LYS A 19 -3.39 -7.45 -36.88
CA LYS A 19 -3.72 -8.86 -36.67
C LYS A 19 -2.61 -9.61 -35.93
N ILE A 20 -1.35 -9.38 -36.26
CA ILE A 20 -0.20 -10.00 -35.58
C ILE A 20 -0.16 -9.54 -34.11
N PHE A 21 -0.32 -8.24 -33.85
CA PHE A 21 -0.40 -7.71 -32.49
C PHE A 21 -1.58 -8.29 -31.70
N ILE A 22 -2.77 -8.39 -32.29
CA ILE A 22 -3.94 -9.01 -31.65
C ILE A 22 -3.66 -10.49 -31.36
N ARG A 23 -3.07 -11.24 -32.30
CA ARG A 23 -2.80 -12.68 -32.12
C ARG A 23 -1.74 -12.93 -31.05
N MET A 24 -0.68 -12.12 -31.04
CA MET A 24 0.35 -12.14 -30.01
C MET A 24 -0.24 -11.78 -28.64
N TYR A 25 -1.10 -10.76 -28.58
CA TYR A 25 -1.82 -10.35 -27.38
C TYR A 25 -2.73 -11.47 -26.85
N MET A 26 -3.54 -12.08 -27.73
CA MET A 26 -4.45 -13.17 -27.36
C MET A 26 -3.71 -14.44 -26.93
N SER A 27 -2.59 -14.77 -27.57
CA SER A 27 -1.74 -15.91 -27.20
C SER A 27 -1.08 -15.71 -25.84
N ALA A 28 -0.64 -14.49 -25.55
CA ALA A 28 -0.09 -14.15 -24.23
C ALA A 28 -1.19 -14.14 -23.16
N TYR A 29 -2.41 -13.77 -23.52
CA TYR A 29 -3.57 -13.81 -22.63
C TYR A 29 -4.06 -15.24 -22.33
N SER A 30 -3.91 -16.18 -23.26
CA SER A 30 -4.39 -17.56 -23.08
C SER A 30 -3.55 -18.39 -22.11
N SER A 31 -2.24 -18.11 -21.97
CA SER A 31 -1.37 -18.85 -21.04
C SER A 31 -1.78 -18.66 -19.58
N PHE A 32 -2.33 -17.49 -19.23
CA PHE A 32 -2.85 -17.19 -17.89
C PHE A 32 -4.20 -17.87 -17.56
N SER A 33 -4.89 -18.44 -18.55
CA SER A 33 -6.21 -19.09 -18.35
C SER A 33 -6.13 -20.52 -17.83
N GLN A 34 -4.94 -21.13 -17.76
CA GLN A 34 -4.79 -22.49 -17.26
C GLN A 34 -5.08 -22.60 -15.75
N MET A 35 -4.92 -21.50 -15.00
CA MET A 35 -5.24 -21.44 -13.59
C MET A 35 -6.69 -20.98 -13.38
N LYS A 36 -7.46 -21.72 -12.59
CA LYS A 36 -8.83 -21.33 -12.23
C LYS A 36 -8.79 -20.29 -11.11
N TRP A 37 -9.14 -19.05 -11.45
CA TRP A 37 -9.22 -17.94 -10.51
C TRP A 37 -10.63 -17.83 -9.90
N PRO A 38 -10.77 -17.34 -8.66
CA PRO A 38 -12.07 -16.88 -8.14
C PRO A 38 -12.75 -15.92 -9.13
N THR A 39 -14.09 -15.93 -9.16
CA THR A 39 -14.86 -14.99 -9.98
C THR A 39 -14.56 -13.53 -9.63
N GLY A 40 -14.82 -12.60 -10.55
CA GLY A 40 -14.52 -11.19 -10.29
C GLY A 40 -15.07 -10.27 -11.37
N PRO A 41 -14.88 -8.95 -11.22
CA PRO A 41 -15.30 -7.96 -12.20
C PRO A 41 -14.65 -8.23 -13.56
N LYS A 42 -15.42 -8.01 -14.64
CA LYS A 42 -14.92 -8.16 -16.02
C LYS A 42 -13.76 -7.19 -16.25
N LYS A 43 -12.62 -7.73 -16.70
CA LYS A 43 -11.40 -6.96 -16.96
C LYS A 43 -11.37 -6.46 -18.41
N LEU A 44 -10.80 -5.27 -18.61
CA LEU A 44 -10.52 -4.76 -19.95
C LEU A 44 -9.14 -5.24 -20.44
N PRO A 45 -8.94 -5.31 -21.78
CA PRO A 45 -7.61 -5.56 -22.34
C PRO A 45 -6.59 -4.53 -21.83
N ILE A 46 -5.33 -4.96 -21.63
CA ILE A 46 -4.17 -4.14 -21.24
C ILE A 46 -4.23 -3.58 -19.81
N ILE A 47 -5.31 -2.87 -19.45
CA ILE A 47 -5.44 -2.16 -18.16
C ILE A 47 -6.09 -3.00 -17.05
N GLY A 48 -6.71 -4.12 -17.39
CA GLY A 48 -7.39 -4.97 -16.42
C GLY A 48 -8.59 -4.27 -15.79
N ASN A 49 -8.64 -4.25 -14.46
CA ASN A 49 -9.69 -3.63 -13.66
C ASN A 49 -9.31 -2.23 -13.14
N LEU A 50 -8.18 -1.64 -13.56
CA LEU A 50 -7.74 -0.31 -13.09
C LEU A 50 -8.79 0.78 -13.28
N HIS A 51 -9.57 0.72 -14.37
CA HIS A 51 -10.67 1.64 -14.65
C HIS A 51 -11.82 1.59 -13.63
N GLN A 52 -11.95 0.49 -12.87
CA GLN A 52 -12.96 0.31 -11.81
C GLN A 52 -12.42 0.68 -10.42
N LEU A 53 -11.10 0.88 -10.30
CA LEU A 53 -10.44 1.23 -9.05
C LEU A 53 -10.19 2.75 -8.91
N GLY A 54 -10.49 3.53 -9.95
CA GLY A 54 -10.35 4.98 -9.94
C GLY A 54 -11.54 5.70 -9.29
N GLY A 55 -11.32 6.93 -8.83
CA GLY A 55 -12.35 7.83 -8.30
C GLY A 55 -12.53 7.79 -6.78
N ASP A 56 -12.49 6.59 -6.18
CA ASP A 56 -12.49 6.40 -4.73
C ASP A 56 -11.10 6.01 -4.20
N VAL A 57 -10.92 6.04 -2.88
CA VAL A 57 -9.77 5.40 -2.24
C VAL A 57 -9.84 3.88 -2.45
N LEU A 58 -8.70 3.25 -2.76
CA LEU A 58 -8.63 1.85 -3.20
C LEU A 58 -9.46 0.87 -2.36
N HIS A 59 -9.35 0.92 -1.03
CA HIS A 59 -10.07 -0.01 -0.14
C HIS A 59 -11.60 0.14 -0.21
N VAL A 60 -12.10 1.35 -0.47
CA VAL A 60 -13.54 1.62 -0.65
C VAL A 60 -14.02 1.04 -1.98
N ALA A 61 -13.28 1.26 -3.06
CA ALA A 61 -13.59 0.68 -4.37
C ALA A 61 -13.62 -0.85 -4.32
N LEU A 62 -12.63 -1.46 -3.64
CA LEU A 62 -12.57 -2.91 -3.44
C LEU A 62 -13.74 -3.44 -2.61
N ALA A 63 -14.16 -2.74 -1.55
CA ALA A 63 -15.32 -3.12 -0.75
C ALA A 63 -16.64 -3.04 -1.55
N LYS A 64 -16.80 -2.02 -2.39
CA LYS A 64 -17.96 -1.92 -3.31
C LYS A 64 -17.99 -3.08 -4.30
N LEU A 65 -16.84 -3.45 -4.85
CA LEU A 65 -16.71 -4.58 -5.77
C LEU A 65 -16.99 -5.93 -5.09
N SER A 66 -16.53 -6.14 -3.86
CA SER A 66 -16.78 -7.40 -3.14
C SER A 66 -18.25 -7.61 -2.79
N ASN A 67 -19.01 -6.53 -2.54
CA ASN A 67 -20.47 -6.60 -2.37
C ASN A 67 -21.20 -7.12 -3.62
N VAL A 68 -20.63 -6.94 -4.82
CA VAL A 68 -21.24 -7.38 -6.09
C VAL A 68 -20.71 -8.74 -6.54
N HIS A 69 -19.41 -8.98 -6.37
CA HIS A 69 -18.72 -10.14 -6.93
C HIS A 69 -18.40 -11.25 -5.91
N GLY A 70 -18.68 -11.02 -4.63
CA GLY A 70 -18.46 -11.95 -3.54
C GLY A 70 -17.25 -11.60 -2.68
N SER A 71 -17.17 -12.24 -1.51
CA SER A 71 -16.13 -12.00 -0.50
C SER A 71 -14.73 -12.44 -0.92
N VAL A 72 -14.61 -13.35 -1.88
CA VAL A 72 -13.34 -13.76 -2.48
C VAL A 72 -13.45 -13.57 -3.98
N MET A 73 -12.74 -12.56 -4.48
CA MET A 73 -12.81 -12.18 -5.89
C MET A 73 -11.44 -11.92 -6.50
N THR A 74 -11.36 -12.04 -7.83
CA THR A 74 -10.13 -11.70 -8.57
C THR A 74 -10.24 -10.34 -9.24
N VAL A 75 -9.31 -9.45 -8.92
CA VAL A 75 -9.12 -8.14 -9.55
C VAL A 75 -7.79 -8.14 -10.29
N TRP A 76 -7.77 -7.65 -11.52
CA TRP A 76 -6.59 -7.65 -12.39
C TRP A 76 -5.95 -6.27 -12.45
N ILE A 77 -4.68 -6.18 -12.08
CA ILE A 77 -3.89 -4.96 -12.17
C ILE A 77 -3.12 -4.99 -13.49
N GLY A 78 -3.63 -4.31 -14.51
CA GLY A 78 -3.16 -4.47 -15.88
C GLY A 78 -3.59 -5.81 -16.50
N ALA A 79 -2.94 -6.21 -17.59
CA ALA A 79 -3.28 -7.44 -18.31
C ALA A 79 -2.89 -8.72 -17.56
N TRP A 80 -1.79 -8.68 -16.81
CA TRP A 80 -1.03 -9.87 -16.42
C TRP A 80 -1.04 -10.18 -14.92
N ARG A 81 -1.36 -9.23 -14.04
CA ARG A 81 -1.28 -9.42 -12.58
C ARG A 81 -2.65 -9.70 -11.98
N PRO A 82 -3.00 -10.96 -11.67
CA PRO A 82 -4.20 -11.26 -10.87
C PRO A 82 -3.94 -10.95 -9.40
N THR A 83 -4.92 -10.34 -8.74
CA THR A 83 -4.91 -10.02 -7.31
C THR A 83 -6.18 -10.57 -6.69
N ILE A 84 -6.03 -11.49 -5.74
CA ILE A 84 -7.16 -12.05 -5.00
C ILE A 84 -7.47 -11.09 -3.84
N VAL A 85 -8.72 -10.62 -3.82
CA VAL A 85 -9.23 -9.75 -2.76
C VAL A 85 -10.09 -10.61 -1.84
N VAL A 86 -9.80 -10.55 -0.55
CA VAL A 86 -10.52 -11.26 0.50
C VAL A 86 -11.21 -10.24 1.39
N SER A 87 -12.53 -10.35 1.53
CA SER A 87 -13.41 -9.40 2.24
C SER A 87 -14.34 -10.10 3.24
N GLU A 88 -13.92 -11.24 3.78
CA GLU A 88 -14.67 -12.02 4.78
C GLU A 88 -13.71 -12.51 5.87
N ILE A 89 -14.18 -12.48 7.12
CA ILE A 89 -13.35 -12.74 8.30
C ILE A 89 -12.77 -14.15 8.32
N ASP A 90 -13.56 -15.18 8.05
CA ASP A 90 -13.13 -16.58 8.10
C ASP A 90 -12.07 -16.86 7.02
N LYS A 91 -12.22 -16.24 5.85
CA LYS A 91 -11.26 -16.37 4.73
C LYS A 91 -9.99 -15.57 5.00
N ALA A 92 -10.10 -14.39 5.61
CA ALA A 92 -8.94 -13.61 6.02
C ALA A 92 -8.15 -14.35 7.11
N TRP A 93 -8.82 -14.98 8.08
CA TRP A 93 -8.17 -15.81 9.09
C TRP A 93 -7.44 -17.00 8.47
N GLU A 94 -8.08 -17.69 7.54
CA GLU A 94 -7.46 -18.81 6.82
C GLU A 94 -6.16 -18.38 6.12
N VAL A 95 -6.16 -17.25 5.41
CA VAL A 95 -5.00 -16.76 4.65
C VAL A 95 -3.91 -16.18 5.57
N LEU A 96 -4.30 -15.36 6.56
CA LEU A 96 -3.35 -14.60 7.38
C LEU A 96 -2.82 -15.38 8.59
N VAL A 97 -3.53 -16.43 9.03
CA VAL A 97 -3.16 -17.21 10.21
C VAL A 97 -2.88 -18.67 9.83
N ASN A 98 -3.91 -19.41 9.40
CA ASN A 98 -3.80 -20.85 9.17
C ASN A 98 -2.78 -21.19 8.07
N LYS A 99 -2.75 -20.37 7.01
CA LYS A 99 -1.84 -20.49 5.86
C LYS A 99 -0.82 -19.35 5.81
N SER A 100 -0.52 -18.76 6.96
CA SER A 100 0.37 -17.60 7.05
C SER A 100 1.71 -17.84 6.35
N SER A 101 2.30 -19.05 6.44
CA SER A 101 3.55 -19.42 5.74
C SER A 101 3.45 -19.30 4.23
N ASP A 102 2.32 -19.69 3.65
CA ASP A 102 2.11 -19.77 2.20
C ASP A 102 1.90 -18.37 1.61
N TYR A 103 1.36 -17.45 2.41
CA TYR A 103 1.04 -16.07 2.01
C TYR A 103 1.95 -15.02 2.67
N ALA A 104 3.09 -15.43 3.23
CA ALA A 104 3.98 -14.51 3.93
C ALA A 104 4.92 -13.70 3.01
N ALA A 105 4.94 -13.99 1.70
CA ALA A 105 5.68 -13.18 0.73
C ALA A 105 5.09 -11.76 0.57
N ARG A 106 5.86 -10.85 -0.02
CA ARG A 106 5.47 -9.45 -0.28
C ARG A 106 5.65 -9.12 -1.76
N ASP A 107 4.58 -9.21 -2.55
CA ASP A 107 4.60 -8.68 -3.92
C ASP A 107 4.48 -7.16 -3.87
N MET A 108 5.59 -6.48 -4.10
CA MET A 108 5.68 -5.02 -4.11
C MET A 108 6.08 -4.53 -5.51
N PRO A 109 5.51 -3.41 -5.98
CA PRO A 109 5.96 -2.79 -7.23
C PRO A 109 7.45 -2.46 -7.18
N GLU A 110 8.18 -2.66 -8.28
CA GLU A 110 9.64 -2.45 -8.32
C GLU A 110 10.08 -1.03 -7.94
N ILE A 111 9.25 -0.03 -8.23
CA ILE A 111 9.47 1.36 -7.82
C ILE A 111 9.61 1.52 -6.29
N THR A 112 9.08 0.60 -5.50
CA THR A 112 9.19 0.64 -4.04
C THR A 112 10.59 0.28 -3.53
N LYS A 113 11.46 -0.35 -4.35
CA LYS A 113 12.83 -0.71 -3.94
C LYS A 113 13.64 0.49 -3.46
N PHE A 114 13.49 1.63 -4.13
CA PHE A 114 14.20 2.88 -3.81
C PHE A 114 13.91 3.38 -2.39
N ALA A 115 12.69 3.17 -1.88
CA ALA A 115 12.26 3.63 -0.56
C ALA A 115 12.31 2.54 0.52
N SER A 116 12.72 1.31 0.18
CA SER A 116 12.62 0.14 1.06
C SER A 116 13.93 -0.63 1.21
N SER A 117 15.07 0.05 1.03
CA SER A 117 16.39 -0.61 1.10
C SER A 117 16.44 -1.86 0.21
N SER A 118 15.96 -1.76 -1.02
CA SER A 118 15.83 -2.90 -1.94
C SER A 118 15.00 -4.05 -1.33
N TRP A 119 13.87 -3.72 -0.70
CA TRP A 119 12.97 -4.61 0.05
C TRP A 119 13.51 -5.23 1.34
N HIS A 120 14.69 -4.84 1.83
CA HIS A 120 15.27 -5.36 3.07
C HIS A 120 14.78 -4.58 4.31
N THR A 121 13.47 -4.63 4.58
CA THR A 121 12.85 -4.07 5.79
C THR A 121 11.88 -5.06 6.43
N ILE A 122 11.49 -4.86 7.69
CA ILE A 122 10.45 -5.68 8.34
C ILE A 122 9.12 -5.67 7.55
N ALA A 123 8.80 -4.55 6.89
CA ALA A 123 7.52 -4.37 6.20
C ALA A 123 7.50 -4.98 4.79
N THR A 124 8.64 -4.97 4.10
CA THR A 124 8.73 -5.28 2.66
C THR A 124 9.48 -6.55 2.33
N SER A 125 10.24 -7.14 3.27
CA SER A 125 10.95 -8.38 3.01
C SER A 125 10.00 -9.57 3.00
N ASP A 126 10.31 -10.55 2.16
CA ASP A 126 9.67 -11.86 2.21
C ASP A 126 9.96 -12.54 3.56
N ALA A 127 9.05 -13.41 3.98
CA ALA A 127 9.32 -14.23 5.15
C ALA A 127 10.54 -15.12 4.93
N GLY A 128 11.47 -15.01 5.88
CA GLY A 128 12.74 -15.72 5.86
C GLY A 128 13.59 -15.33 7.06
N THR A 129 14.83 -15.82 7.08
CA THR A 129 15.77 -15.61 8.19
C THR A 129 16.03 -14.14 8.49
N PHE A 130 16.14 -13.30 7.45
CA PHE A 130 16.29 -11.86 7.59
C PHE A 130 15.08 -11.25 8.32
N TRP A 131 13.87 -11.43 7.78
CA TRP A 131 12.64 -10.90 8.37
C TRP A 131 12.44 -11.36 9.82
N GLN A 132 12.67 -12.65 10.09
CA GLN A 132 12.58 -13.24 11.43
C GLN A 132 13.56 -12.58 12.40
N THR A 133 14.81 -12.37 11.98
CA THR A 133 15.86 -11.77 12.81
C THR A 133 15.52 -10.33 13.18
N VAL A 134 15.17 -9.51 12.18
CA VAL A 134 14.85 -8.10 12.40
C VAL A 134 13.56 -7.94 13.21
N ARG A 135 12.53 -8.74 12.92
CA ARG A 135 11.28 -8.76 13.70
C ARG A 135 11.53 -9.16 15.16
N LYS A 136 12.32 -10.21 15.40
CA LYS A 136 12.67 -10.65 16.76
C LYS A 136 13.43 -9.56 17.50
N GLY A 137 14.39 -8.90 16.85
CA GLY A 137 15.12 -7.77 17.41
C GLY A 137 14.21 -6.59 17.80
N LEU A 138 13.23 -6.23 16.96
CA LEU A 138 12.24 -5.21 17.30
C LEU A 138 11.39 -5.61 18.51
N GLN A 139 10.90 -6.85 18.52
CA GLN A 139 10.06 -7.39 19.59
C GLN A 139 10.78 -7.52 20.93
N SER A 140 12.02 -7.99 20.93
CA SER A 140 12.84 -8.13 22.15
C SER A 140 13.49 -6.82 22.60
N GLY A 141 13.61 -5.87 21.67
CA GLY A 141 14.16 -4.53 21.92
C GLY A 141 13.03 -3.54 22.18
N ALA A 142 12.78 -2.64 21.23
CA ALA A 142 11.91 -1.48 21.42
C ALA A 142 10.47 -1.82 21.87
N MET A 143 9.94 -2.98 21.48
CA MET A 143 8.58 -3.42 21.84
C MET A 143 8.53 -4.39 23.03
N ALA A 144 9.64 -4.59 23.75
CA ALA A 144 9.63 -5.42 24.95
C ALA A 144 8.74 -4.80 26.03
N PRO A 145 7.99 -5.59 26.83
CA PRO A 145 7.07 -5.06 27.84
C PRO A 145 7.70 -4.05 28.81
N LEU A 146 8.94 -4.29 29.25
CA LEU A 146 9.67 -3.38 30.12
C LEU A 146 10.01 -2.05 29.43
N ASN A 147 10.40 -2.10 28.16
CA ASN A 147 10.73 -0.91 27.38
C ASN A 147 9.47 -0.09 27.07
N ILE A 148 8.34 -0.75 26.81
CA ILE A 148 7.04 -0.08 26.67
C ILE A 148 6.62 0.57 28.00
N ALA A 149 6.73 -0.15 29.12
CA ALA A 149 6.37 0.37 30.44
C ALA A 149 7.23 1.59 30.83
N ALA A 150 8.53 1.57 30.52
CA ALA A 150 9.43 2.69 30.77
C ALA A 150 9.07 3.96 29.96
N GLN A 151 8.27 3.85 28.89
CA GLN A 151 7.80 5.00 28.12
C GLN A 151 6.61 5.73 28.77
N CYS A 152 5.93 5.12 29.74
CA CYS A 152 4.65 5.63 30.27
C CYS A 152 4.73 7.10 30.74
N GLN A 153 5.72 7.42 31.59
CA GLN A 153 5.91 8.78 32.10
C GLN A 153 6.18 9.81 31.00
N PHE A 154 6.86 9.40 29.93
CA PHE A 154 7.14 10.27 28.81
C PHE A 154 5.91 10.47 27.91
N GLN A 155 5.11 9.42 27.71
CA GLN A 155 3.83 9.51 27.00
C GLN A 155 2.84 10.41 27.74
N GLU A 156 2.78 10.33 29.08
CA GLU A 156 1.96 11.24 29.89
C GLU A 156 2.40 12.70 29.72
N ARG A 157 3.72 12.94 29.71
CA ARG A 157 4.26 14.29 29.47
C ARG A 157 3.90 14.80 28.07
N ASP A 158 4.05 13.96 27.06
CA ASP A 158 3.71 14.28 25.68
C ASP A 158 2.22 14.58 25.51
N MET A 159 1.37 13.80 26.18
CA MET A 159 -0.07 14.01 26.20
C MET A 159 -0.46 15.33 26.89
N LYS A 160 0.17 15.66 28.03
CA LYS A 160 -0.02 16.96 28.69
C LYS A 160 0.36 18.11 27.76
N ARG A 161 1.51 17.99 27.08
CA ARG A 161 1.97 18.98 26.08
C ARG A 161 0.98 19.10 24.91
N LEU A 162 0.47 17.97 24.41
CA LEU A 162 -0.53 17.93 23.34
C LEU A 162 -1.82 18.64 23.74
N ILE A 163 -2.37 18.32 24.92
CA ILE A 163 -3.58 18.95 25.45
C ILE A 163 -3.36 20.46 25.57
N GLN A 164 -2.25 20.89 26.17
CA GLN A 164 -1.92 22.31 26.31
C GLN A 164 -1.85 23.02 24.96
N ALA A 165 -1.17 22.43 23.97
CA ALA A 165 -1.03 23.02 22.64
C ALA A 165 -2.38 23.16 21.91
N ILE A 166 -3.25 22.16 22.06
CA ILE A 166 -4.62 22.18 21.55
C ILE A 166 -5.43 23.28 22.25
N THR A 167 -5.39 23.36 23.58
CA THR A 167 -6.13 24.39 24.32
C THR A 167 -5.66 25.80 23.99
N ASP A 168 -4.35 25.99 23.83
CA ASP A 168 -3.76 27.28 23.48
C ASP A 168 -4.14 27.72 22.05
N GLU A 169 -4.16 26.78 21.09
CA GLU A 169 -4.63 27.08 19.74
C GLU A 169 -6.11 27.44 19.73
N ALA A 170 -6.94 26.66 20.43
CA ALA A 170 -8.38 26.90 20.53
C ALA A 170 -8.67 28.30 21.10
N ALA A 171 -7.98 28.69 22.17
CA ALA A 171 -8.11 30.00 22.78
C ALA A 171 -7.71 31.14 21.82
N LYS A 172 -6.65 30.95 21.02
CA LYS A 172 -6.13 31.97 20.09
C LYS A 172 -6.95 32.09 18.81
N LYS A 173 -7.57 31.00 18.34
CA LYS A 173 -8.25 30.93 17.04
C LYS A 173 -9.77 30.78 17.15
N ASN A 174 -10.37 31.30 18.23
CA ASN A 174 -11.82 31.29 18.43
C ASN A 174 -12.42 29.87 18.29
N ASN A 175 -11.82 28.89 18.97
CA ASN A 175 -12.17 27.47 18.95
C ASN A 175 -11.97 26.74 17.60
N ILE A 176 -11.25 27.34 16.64
CA ILE A 176 -10.84 26.67 15.40
C ILE A 176 -9.54 25.89 15.66
N LEU A 177 -9.56 24.59 15.37
CA LEU A 177 -8.49 23.64 15.69
C LEU A 177 -8.02 22.85 14.48
N LYS A 178 -6.73 22.52 14.44
CA LYS A 178 -6.15 21.58 13.48
C LYS A 178 -5.66 20.32 14.19
N PRO A 179 -6.56 19.39 14.58
CA PRO A 179 -6.21 18.25 15.44
C PRO A 179 -5.21 17.30 14.78
N LEU A 180 -5.21 17.18 13.45
CA LEU A 180 -4.28 16.33 12.71
C LEU A 180 -2.83 16.81 12.87
N ASP A 181 -2.58 18.12 12.82
CA ASP A 181 -1.22 18.68 12.93
C ASP A 181 -0.64 18.38 14.33
N HIS A 182 -1.45 18.58 15.37
CA HIS A 182 -1.06 18.26 16.75
C HIS A 182 -0.85 16.76 16.97
N THR A 183 -1.71 15.93 16.38
CA THR A 183 -1.59 14.47 16.47
C THR A 183 -0.33 13.98 15.78
N LYS A 184 -0.05 14.46 14.56
CA LYS A 184 1.21 14.20 13.85
C LYS A 184 2.39 14.60 14.74
N LYS A 185 2.38 15.82 15.32
CA LYS A 185 3.44 16.32 16.21
C LYS A 185 3.73 15.37 17.36
N ASN A 186 2.67 14.93 18.02
CA ASN A 186 2.77 13.99 19.13
C ASN A 186 3.27 12.61 18.68
N THR A 187 2.77 12.09 17.56
CA THR A 187 3.22 10.80 16.99
C THR A 187 4.71 10.81 16.66
N MET A 188 5.23 11.87 16.06
CA MET A 188 6.67 11.95 15.79
C MET A 188 7.49 12.05 17.06
N ARG A 189 7.01 12.75 18.09
CA ARG A 189 7.70 12.80 19.37
C ARG A 189 7.82 11.41 20.01
N LEU A 190 6.72 10.65 19.99
CA LEU A 190 6.70 9.26 20.44
C LEU A 190 7.66 8.39 19.63
N LEU A 191 7.55 8.41 18.29
CA LEU A 191 8.38 7.59 17.40
C LEU A 191 9.86 7.95 17.53
N SER A 192 10.20 9.23 17.60
CA SER A 192 11.59 9.67 17.73
C SER A 192 12.18 9.22 19.06
N ARG A 193 11.43 9.26 20.16
CA ARG A 193 11.88 8.72 21.44
C ARG A 193 12.03 7.20 21.44
N LEU A 194 11.17 6.49 20.71
CA LEU A 194 11.29 5.04 20.53
C LEU A 194 12.52 4.65 19.69
N ILE A 195 12.89 5.47 18.70
CA ILE A 195 14.00 5.21 17.77
C ILE A 195 15.35 5.68 18.35
N PHE A 196 15.41 6.91 18.85
CA PHE A 196 16.64 7.57 19.30
C PHE A 196 16.87 7.46 20.82
N GLY A 197 15.89 6.95 21.56
CA GLY A 197 15.98 6.72 23.00
C GLY A 197 15.27 7.77 23.85
N GLN A 198 15.14 7.45 25.15
CA GLN A 198 14.35 8.23 26.11
C GLN A 198 14.86 9.67 26.35
N SER A 199 16.15 9.92 26.12
CA SER A 199 16.76 11.25 26.24
C SER A 199 16.50 12.17 25.05
N PHE A 200 15.86 11.67 23.99
CA PHE A 200 15.56 12.47 22.80
C PHE A 200 14.37 13.42 23.06
N ASP A 201 14.65 14.73 23.10
CA ASP A 201 13.66 15.82 23.22
C ASP A 201 14.11 17.01 22.35
N ASP A 202 13.99 16.89 21.02
CA ASP A 202 14.35 17.93 20.05
C ASP A 202 13.12 18.41 19.27
N ASP A 203 12.52 19.51 19.73
CA ASP A 203 11.34 20.09 19.08
C ASP A 203 11.65 20.60 17.66
N LYS A 204 12.88 21.03 17.34
CA LYS A 204 13.23 21.47 15.99
C LYS A 204 13.26 20.30 15.02
N PHE A 205 13.83 19.17 15.44
CA PHE A 205 13.80 17.94 14.66
C PHE A 205 12.35 17.50 14.42
N ILE A 206 11.53 17.46 15.48
CA ILE A 206 10.11 17.11 15.37
C ILE A 206 9.43 18.05 14.38
N GLU A 207 9.56 19.37 14.54
CA GLU A 207 8.94 20.36 13.65
C GLU A 207 9.40 20.25 12.19
N SER A 208 10.66 19.92 11.93
CA SER A 208 11.14 19.70 10.57
C SER A 208 10.51 18.48 9.90
N MET A 209 10.11 17.46 10.68
CA MET A 209 9.36 16.30 10.19
C MET A 209 7.85 16.58 10.03
N HIS A 210 7.32 17.65 10.65
CA HIS A 210 5.94 18.10 10.48
C HIS A 210 5.73 19.05 9.31
N TYR A 211 6.78 19.36 8.55
CA TYR A 211 6.68 20.29 7.43
C TYR A 211 5.82 19.72 6.29
N ASP A 212 4.53 20.08 6.30
CA ASP A 212 3.65 19.93 5.15
C ASP A 212 3.98 21.04 4.13
N ARG A 213 4.28 20.61 2.89
CA ARG A 213 4.28 21.47 1.71
C ARG A 213 2.89 22.09 1.56
N ALA A 214 2.77 23.37 1.93
CA ALA A 214 1.78 24.27 1.35
C ALA A 214 2.51 25.22 0.40
N ARG A 215 2.72 24.74 -0.83
CA ARG A 215 2.86 25.57 -2.03
C ARG A 215 1.85 25.09 -3.04
#